data_AF-A0A6A5YDK0-F1
#
_entry.id   AF-A0A6A5YDK0-F1
#
_cell.length_a   1.000
_cell.length_b   1.000
_cell.length_c   1.000
_cell.angle_alpha   90.00
_cell.angle_beta   90.00
_cell.angle_gamma   90.00
#
_symmetry.space_group_name_H-M   'P 1'
#
loop_
_entity.id
_entity.type
_entity.pdbx_description
1 polymer ?
#
loop_
_entity_poly.entity_id
_entity_poly.type
_entity_poly.pdbx_seq_one_letter_code
_entity_poly.pdbx_strand_id
1 'polypeptide(L)' 'KNINKVLNTIKIASLSLDISKYKFNITFIKYLNFIIKVEKGLYIDLKKVKAIKK' A
#
# COMPACT_ATOMS: atom_id res chain seq x y z
N LYS A 1 3.88 15.78 2.88
CA LYS A 1 4.98 16.20 1.96
C LYS A 1 5.43 15.09 1.01
N ASN A 2 5.52 13.82 1.43
CA ASN A 2 6.11 12.76 0.59
C ASN A 2 5.27 12.33 -0.63
N ILE A 3 3.94 12.37 -0.55
CA ILE A 3 3.05 11.97 -1.66
C ILE A 3 3.31 12.81 -2.91
N ASN A 4 3.37 14.13 -2.77
CA ASN A 4 3.62 15.04 -3.91
C ASN A 4 4.99 14.78 -4.57
N LYS A 5 6.01 14.41 -3.77
CA LYS A 5 7.33 14.05 -4.29
C LYS A 5 7.28 12.76 -5.14
N VAL A 6 6.54 11.75 -4.66
CA VAL A 6 6.34 10.50 -5.40
C VAL A 6 5.57 10.74 -6.68
N LEU A 7 4.45 11.46 -6.63
CA LEU A 7 3.64 11.79 -7.81
C LEU A 7 4.45 12.56 -8.87
N ASN A 8 5.28 13.52 -8.43
CA ASN A 8 6.15 14.26 -9.34
C ASN A 8 7.20 13.36 -10.00
N THR A 9 7.76 12.40 -9.27
CA THR A 9 8.74 11.44 -9.81
C THR A 9 8.10 10.55 -10.88
N ILE A 10 6.89 10.04 -10.61
CA ILE A 10 6.13 9.22 -11.58
C ILE A 10 5.82 10.03 -12.84
N LYS A 11 5.42 11.30 -12.69
CA LYS A 11 5.19 12.23 -13.80
C LYS A 11 6.45 12.46 -14.63
N ILE A 12 7.60 12.70 -13.99
CA ILE A 12 8.89 12.90 -14.66
C ILE A 12 9.33 11.64 -15.42
N ALA A 13 9.05 10.45 -14.86
CA ALA A 13 9.34 9.17 -15.49
C ALA A 13 8.37 8.81 -16.65
N SER A 14 7.48 9.73 -17.05
CA SER A 14 6.45 9.51 -18.08
C SER A 14 5.53 8.31 -17.80
N LEU A 15 5.39 7.94 -16.52
CA LEU A 15 4.46 6.90 -16.09
C LEU A 15 3.08 7.51 -15.86
N SER A 16 2.05 6.87 -16.41
CA SER A 16 0.66 7.25 -16.16
C SER A 16 0.13 6.54 -14.92
N LEU A 17 -0.65 7.26 -14.11
CA LEU A 17 -1.21 6.74 -12.87
C LEU A 17 -2.71 7.03 -12.83
N ASP A 18 -3.51 5.98 -12.76
CA ASP A 18 -4.97 6.08 -12.63
C ASP A 18 -5.35 6.37 -11.18
N ILE A 19 -5.46 7.66 -10.84
CA ILE A 19 -5.71 8.16 -9.49
C ILE A 19 -6.99 7.56 -8.88
N SER A 20 -7.98 7.19 -9.70
CA SER A 20 -9.26 6.63 -9.23
C SER A 20 -9.10 5.31 -8.46
N LYS A 21 -8.02 4.57 -8.72
CA LYS A 21 -7.73 3.28 -8.07
C LYS A 21 -7.03 3.42 -6.72
N TYR A 22 -6.58 4.63 -6.35
CA TYR A 22 -5.78 4.84 -5.16
C TYR A 22 -6.61 5.47 -4.03
N LYS A 23 -6.27 5.07 -2.80
CA LYS A 23 -6.88 5.60 -1.58
C LYS A 23 -5.81 6.34 -0.78
N PHE A 24 -6.04 7.62 -0.52
CA PHE A 24 -5.15 8.49 0.24
C PHE A 24 -5.70 8.73 1.65
N ASN A 25 -4.82 9.10 2.58
CA ASN A 25 -5.17 9.42 3.98
C ASN A 25 -6.05 8.37 4.68
N ILE A 26 -5.81 7.08 4.41
CA ILE A 26 -6.49 5.97 5.06
C ILE A 26 -5.70 5.45 6.26
N THR A 27 -6.42 4.99 7.29
CA THR A 27 -5.84 4.44 8.52
C THR A 27 -5.43 2.97 8.39
N PHE A 28 -5.93 2.27 7.37
CA PHE A 28 -5.56 0.89 7.07
C PHE A 28 -5.54 0.64 5.55
N ILE A 29 -4.58 -0.15 5.06
CA ILE A 29 -4.48 -0.57 3.66
C ILE A 29 -4.05 -2.03 3.54
N LYS A 30 -4.58 -2.75 2.53
CA LYS A 30 -4.07 -4.06 2.15
C LYS A 30 -2.96 -3.89 1.10
N TYR A 31 -1.76 -4.40 1.38
CA TYR A 31 -0.62 -4.35 0.47
C TYR A 31 0.19 -5.64 0.55
N LEU A 32 0.45 -6.28 -0.60
CA LEU A 32 1.22 -7.55 -0.68
C LEU A 32 0.75 -8.66 0.29
N ASN A 33 -0.56 -8.79 0.51
CA ASN A 33 -1.19 -9.70 1.50
C ASN A 33 -1.03 -9.30 2.99
N PHE A 34 -0.39 -8.18 3.27
CA PHE A 34 -0.34 -7.57 4.59
C PHE A 34 -1.45 -6.53 4.75
N ILE A 35 -1.92 -6.36 5.98
CA ILE A 35 -2.75 -5.25 6.40
C ILE A 35 -1.82 -4.25 7.11
N ILE A 36 -1.59 -3.09 6.52
CA ILE A 36 -0.82 -2.02 7.13
C ILE A 36 -1.79 -1.12 7.87
N LYS A 37 -1.59 -0.90 9.17
CA LYS A 37 -2.42 -0.01 9.99
C LYS A 37 -1.56 1.10 10.59
N VAL A 38 -2.04 2.34 10.49
CA VAL A 38 -1.42 3.50 11.15
C VAL A 38 -1.36 3.21 12.66
N GLU A 39 -0.24 3.51 13.30
CA GLU A 39 0.11 3.19 14.71
C GLU A 39 0.41 1.71 15.02
N LYS A 40 -0.24 0.73 14.37
CA LYS A 40 -0.08 -0.70 14.70
C LYS A 40 0.91 -1.48 13.80
N GLY A 41 1.44 -0.85 12.75
CA GLY A 41 2.46 -1.45 11.89
C GLY A 41 1.92 -2.42 10.83
N LEU A 42 2.76 -3.37 10.40
CA LEU A 42 2.43 -4.41 9.43
C LEU A 42 1.78 -5.61 10.12
N TYR A 43 0.54 -5.91 9.76
CA TYR A 43 -0.19 -7.10 10.20
C TYR A 43 -0.29 -8.13 9.07
N ILE A 44 -0.09 -9.41 9.40
CA ILE A 44 -0.24 -10.52 8.46
C ILE A 44 -1.58 -11.19 8.70
N ASP A 45 -2.40 -11.35 7.66
CA ASP A 45 -3.56 -12.23 7.75
C ASP A 45 -3.11 -13.70 7.79
N LEU A 46 -2.97 -14.22 9.02
CA LEU A 46 -2.57 -15.61 9.26
C LEU A 46 -3.51 -16.62 8.61
N LYS A 47 -4.79 -16.29 8.37
CA LYS A 47 -5.71 -17.19 7.65
C LYS A 47 -5.29 -17.37 6.19
N LYS A 48 -4.72 -16.33 5.58
CA LYS A 48 -4.23 -16.33 4.20
C LYS A 48 -2.85 -16.98 4.06
N VAL A 49 -2.03 -16.93 5.12
CA VAL A 49 -0.69 -17.54 5.18
C VAL A 49 -0.72 -19.01 5.66
N LYS A 50 -1.91 -19.57 5.94
CA LYS A 50 -2.08 -20.98 6.35
C LYS A 50 -1.43 -22.01 5.42
N ALA A 51 -1.10 -21.64 4.18
CA ALA A 51 -0.42 -22.50 3.22
C ALA A 51 1.04 -22.85 3.61
N ILE A 52 1.66 -22.10 4.55
CA ILE A 52 3.02 -22.36 5.03
C ILE A 52 2.97 -22.85 6.49
N LYS A 53 2.21 -23.91 6.76
CA LYS A 53 2.45 -24.76 7.93
C LYS A 53 2.93 -26.09 7.40
N LYS A 54 4.23 -26.33 7.56
CA LYS A 54 4.85 -27.64 7.38
C LYS A 54 4.73 -28.42 8.68
#